data_AF-A0A9P8HX47-F1
#
_entry.id   AF-A0A9P8HX47-F1
#
_cell.length_a   1.000
_cell.length_b   1.000
_cell.length_c   1.000
_cell.angle_alpha   90.00
_cell.angle_beta   90.00
_cell.angle_gamma   90.00
#
_symmetry.space_group_name_H-M   'P 1'
#
loop_
_entity.id
_entity.type
_entity.pdbx_description
1 polymer ?
#
loop_
_entity_poly.entity_id
_entity_poly.type
_entity_poly.pdbx_seq_one_letter_code
_entity_poly.pdbx_strand_id
1 'polypeptide(L)'
;MDTTKADPENVVRWRETAKMIHNQYNIVAYPTFLFFSPDGKIVHREQGYKAAASFMALANTAMNSKSQYYTFLENYRVGKKDYSMMPDMANEALKMKEKSLASEIAQDYITHVLLPLKDDSLYTPQHIQFMSKYLSSKNSKVFQVFYKHPEKIDAAMHRPGYAKSTIDYVITGEEIAPKLETALKENNEPDWSSIAEKVQKKYTPDYAERNIIKAKVRWYRYHTDKFKTHWPEYIQYAIMDIDKYGSDTTNFLQEGNLNNIAWDTFLHSNDKTQIRTVTKWMQSLVRRSGYKDVYFMDTYANLLYKAGQTAEALAIEEKVAAIAPQSKLYIATLDKMKTGQPTWPVQ
;
A
#
# COMPACT_ATOMS: atom_id res chain seq x y z
N MET A 1 6.45 -26.46 -9.34
CA MET A 1 6.50 -27.17 -10.63
C MET A 1 5.32 -28.09 -10.68
N ASP A 2 4.53 -28.06 -11.75
CA ASP A 2 3.39 -28.95 -11.89
C ASP A 2 3.87 -30.39 -12.15
N THR A 3 3.30 -31.35 -11.44
CA THR A 3 3.62 -32.78 -11.56
C THR A 3 2.39 -33.61 -11.26
N THR A 4 2.13 -34.65 -12.04
CA THR A 4 1.01 -35.57 -11.80
C THR A 4 1.46 -37.04 -11.84
N LYS A 5 0.66 -37.92 -11.24
CA LYS A 5 0.89 -39.38 -11.32
C LYS A 5 0.78 -39.91 -12.75
N ALA A 6 0.13 -39.17 -13.65
CA ALA A 6 -0.04 -39.52 -15.06
C ALA A 6 1.10 -39.04 -15.97
N ASP A 7 2.15 -38.40 -15.43
CA ASP A 7 3.27 -37.93 -16.27
C ASP A 7 3.99 -39.11 -16.92
N PRO A 8 4.28 -39.05 -18.23
CA PRO A 8 5.00 -40.11 -18.93
C PRO A 8 6.44 -40.23 -18.42
N GLU A 9 7.06 -41.42 -18.57
CA GLU A 9 8.40 -41.70 -18.02
C GLU A 9 9.46 -40.66 -18.43
N ASN A 10 9.41 -40.17 -19.67
CA ASN A 10 10.34 -39.16 -20.16
C ASN A 10 10.22 -37.84 -19.39
N VAL A 11 9.04 -37.44 -18.93
CA VAL A 11 8.83 -36.27 -18.06
C VAL A 11 9.30 -36.55 -16.64
N VAL A 12 9.00 -37.74 -16.11
CA VAL A 12 9.42 -38.14 -14.75
C VAL A 12 10.94 -38.06 -14.60
N ARG A 13 11.71 -38.50 -15.61
CA ARG A 13 13.17 -38.47 -15.61
C ARG A 13 13.77 -37.06 -15.45
N TRP A 14 13.07 -36.01 -15.86
CA TRP A 14 13.53 -34.63 -15.76
C TRP A 14 13.14 -33.92 -14.45
N ARG A 15 12.28 -34.52 -13.61
CA ARG A 15 11.75 -33.84 -12.40
C ARG A 15 12.85 -33.36 -11.46
N GLU A 16 13.84 -34.21 -11.19
CA GLU A 16 14.94 -33.84 -10.28
C GLU A 16 15.83 -32.76 -10.90
N THR A 17 16.16 -32.84 -12.19
CA THR A 17 16.89 -31.79 -12.90
C THR A 17 16.12 -30.48 -12.91
N ALA A 18 14.81 -30.53 -13.14
CA ALA A 18 13.97 -29.34 -13.19
C ALA A 18 13.85 -28.71 -11.79
N LYS A 19 13.72 -29.50 -10.71
CA LYS A 19 13.79 -29.01 -9.32
C LYS A 19 15.16 -28.39 -9.02
N MET A 20 16.24 -29.01 -9.47
CA MET A 20 17.59 -28.47 -9.33
C MET A 20 17.71 -27.10 -10.02
N ILE A 21 17.30 -26.98 -11.28
CA ILE A 21 17.29 -25.72 -12.04
C ILE A 21 16.41 -24.67 -11.33
N HIS A 22 15.22 -25.08 -10.86
CA HIS A 22 14.28 -24.21 -10.14
C HIS A 22 14.92 -23.61 -8.88
N ASN A 23 15.57 -24.45 -8.07
CA ASN A 23 16.22 -24.02 -6.83
C ASN A 23 17.49 -23.21 -7.12
N GLN A 24 18.36 -23.71 -7.99
CA GLN A 24 19.65 -23.09 -8.32
C GLN A 24 19.48 -21.68 -8.90
N TYR A 25 18.47 -21.48 -9.76
CA TYR A 25 18.20 -20.20 -10.40
C TYR A 25 16.97 -19.50 -9.84
N ASN A 26 16.54 -19.85 -8.62
CA ASN A 26 15.46 -19.21 -7.87
C ASN A 26 14.25 -18.83 -8.76
N ILE A 27 13.66 -19.81 -9.45
CA ILE A 27 12.58 -19.58 -10.40
C ILE A 27 11.27 -19.37 -9.63
N VAL A 28 10.86 -18.12 -9.53
CA VAL A 28 9.71 -17.69 -8.69
C VAL A 28 8.43 -17.38 -9.49
N ALA A 29 8.48 -17.52 -10.82
CA ALA A 29 7.37 -17.32 -11.75
C ALA A 29 7.63 -18.06 -13.08
N TYR A 30 6.56 -18.38 -13.81
CA TYR A 30 6.64 -18.98 -15.15
C TYR A 30 5.87 -18.14 -16.18
N PRO A 31 6.36 -18.04 -17.44
CA PRO A 31 7.65 -18.54 -17.92
C PRO A 31 8.83 -17.72 -17.34
N THR A 32 10.01 -18.34 -17.27
CA THR A 32 11.30 -17.69 -16.95
C THR A 32 12.31 -18.08 -18.01
N PHE A 33 13.00 -17.09 -18.59
CA PHE A 33 14.09 -17.29 -19.53
C PHE A 33 15.42 -17.29 -18.77
N LEU A 34 16.27 -18.29 -19.02
CA LEU A 34 17.63 -18.40 -18.48
C LEU A 34 18.60 -18.42 -19.66
N PHE A 35 19.57 -17.50 -19.66
CA PHE A 35 20.61 -17.41 -20.68
C PHE A 35 21.94 -17.84 -20.07
N PHE A 36 22.66 -18.69 -20.78
CA PHE A 36 23.95 -19.24 -20.35
C PHE A 36 25.05 -18.87 -21.34
N SER A 37 26.25 -18.62 -20.83
CA SER A 37 27.47 -18.57 -21.65
C SER A 37 27.86 -19.98 -22.13
N PRO A 38 28.76 -20.09 -23.12
CA PRO A 38 29.21 -21.39 -23.64
C PRO A 38 29.85 -22.31 -22.60
N ASP A 39 30.41 -21.77 -21.50
CA ASP A 39 30.96 -22.51 -20.37
C ASP A 39 29.91 -22.89 -19.30
N GLY A 40 28.62 -22.63 -19.57
CA GLY A 40 27.50 -23.04 -18.72
C GLY A 40 27.19 -22.12 -17.54
N LYS A 41 27.79 -20.92 -17.48
CA LYS A 41 27.46 -19.93 -16.45
C LYS A 41 26.22 -19.12 -16.83
N ILE A 42 25.37 -18.80 -15.87
CA ILE A 42 24.21 -17.94 -16.13
C ILE A 42 24.66 -16.49 -16.38
N VAL A 43 24.17 -15.89 -17.46
CA VAL A 43 24.51 -14.51 -17.87
C VAL A 43 23.32 -13.58 -17.90
N HIS A 44 22.09 -14.11 -17.98
CA HIS A 44 20.88 -13.32 -17.89
C HIS A 44 19.68 -14.17 -17.45
N ARG A 45 18.72 -13.54 -16.77
CA ARG A 45 17.46 -14.16 -16.35
C ARG A 45 16.35 -13.13 -16.47
N GLU A 46 15.20 -13.52 -16.99
CA GLU A 46 14.04 -12.64 -17.12
C GLU A 46 12.74 -13.43 -16.94
N GLN A 47 11.75 -12.79 -16.32
CA GLN A 47 10.46 -13.39 -15.98
C GLN A 47 9.34 -12.86 -16.88
N GLY A 48 8.32 -13.71 -17.05
CA GLY A 48 7.06 -13.36 -17.70
C GLY A 48 7.07 -13.56 -19.21
N TYR A 49 5.85 -13.60 -19.77
CA TYR A 49 5.64 -13.73 -21.21
C TYR A 49 6.31 -12.59 -21.98
N LYS A 50 6.96 -12.92 -23.10
CA LYS A 50 7.53 -11.95 -24.04
C LYS A 50 7.04 -12.28 -25.45
N ALA A 51 6.52 -11.27 -26.16
CA ALA A 51 6.29 -11.38 -27.60
C ALA A 51 7.63 -11.52 -28.34
N ALA A 52 7.61 -12.03 -29.58
CA ALA A 52 8.83 -12.34 -30.33
C ALA A 52 9.83 -11.18 -30.41
N ALA A 53 9.36 -9.96 -30.71
CA ALA A 53 10.21 -8.77 -30.77
C ALA A 53 10.88 -8.46 -29.40
N SER A 54 10.13 -8.56 -28.30
CA SER A 54 10.65 -8.35 -26.95
C SER A 54 11.61 -9.46 -26.53
N PHE A 55 11.37 -10.70 -26.97
CA PHE A 55 12.29 -11.81 -26.74
C PHE A 55 13.62 -11.62 -27.50
N MET A 56 13.58 -11.14 -28.74
CA MET A 56 14.80 -10.82 -29.50
C MET A 56 15.59 -9.68 -28.84
N ALA A 57 14.91 -8.64 -28.36
CA ALA A 57 15.56 -7.56 -27.60
C ALA A 57 16.20 -8.10 -26.31
N LEU A 58 15.51 -8.98 -25.58
CA LEU A 58 16.02 -9.66 -24.39
C LEU A 58 17.27 -10.49 -24.71
N ALA A 59 17.25 -11.29 -25.77
CA ALA A 59 18.39 -12.10 -26.19
C ALA A 59 19.61 -11.23 -26.56
N ASN A 60 19.40 -10.11 -27.25
CA ASN A 60 20.48 -9.16 -27.55
C ASN A 60 21.10 -8.55 -26.29
N THR A 61 20.27 -8.18 -25.30
CA THR A 61 20.75 -7.71 -24.00
C THR A 61 21.55 -8.78 -23.27
N ALA A 62 21.07 -10.03 -23.30
CA ALA A 62 21.74 -11.17 -22.68
C ALA A 62 23.11 -11.49 -23.31
N MET A 63 23.31 -11.18 -24.60
CA MET A 63 24.59 -11.38 -25.29
C MET A 63 25.61 -10.26 -25.05
N ASN A 64 25.20 -9.08 -24.59
CA ASN A 64 26.09 -7.96 -24.38
C ASN A 64 26.70 -7.98 -22.97
N SER A 65 27.98 -8.37 -22.86
CA SER A 65 28.70 -8.47 -21.58
C SER A 65 28.82 -7.16 -20.80
N LYS A 66 28.74 -6.00 -21.48
CA LYS A 66 28.71 -4.69 -20.83
C LYS A 66 27.35 -4.34 -20.21
N SER A 67 26.31 -5.11 -20.49
CA SER A 67 24.98 -4.99 -19.89
C SER A 67 24.57 -6.22 -19.08
N GLN A 68 25.48 -7.20 -18.89
CA GLN A 68 25.19 -8.42 -18.15
C GLN A 68 25.21 -8.15 -16.64
N TYR A 69 24.02 -8.10 -16.04
CA TYR A 69 23.81 -8.02 -14.59
C TYR A 69 24.70 -8.99 -13.80
N TYR A 70 24.84 -10.24 -14.28
CA TYR A 70 25.63 -11.26 -13.59
C TYR A 70 27.14 -10.97 -13.59
N THR A 71 27.67 -10.35 -14.64
CA THR A 71 29.07 -9.90 -14.68
C THR A 71 29.32 -8.80 -13.67
N PHE A 72 28.43 -7.80 -13.59
CA PHE A 72 28.54 -6.76 -12.57
C PHE A 72 28.35 -7.31 -11.15
N LEU A 73 27.47 -8.29 -10.97
CA LEU A 73 27.25 -8.94 -9.69
C LEU A 73 28.47 -9.76 -9.23
N GLU A 74 29.13 -10.49 -10.13
CA GLU A 74 30.37 -11.21 -9.83
C GLU A 74 31.48 -10.22 -9.42
N ASN A 75 31.65 -9.15 -10.20
CA ASN A 75 32.59 -8.07 -9.86
C ASN A 75 32.29 -7.47 -8.48
N TYR A 76 31.03 -7.17 -8.19
CA TYR A 76 30.59 -6.66 -6.90
C TYR A 76 30.94 -7.62 -5.75
N ARG A 77 30.66 -8.92 -5.91
CA ARG A 77 30.94 -9.96 -4.89
C ARG A 77 32.42 -10.14 -4.60
N VAL A 78 33.30 -9.88 -5.57
CA VAL A 78 34.76 -9.90 -5.37
C VAL A 78 35.34 -8.53 -5.00
N GLY A 79 34.48 -7.55 -4.67
CA GLY A 79 34.87 -6.23 -4.20
C GLY A 79 35.20 -5.20 -5.30
N LYS A 80 35.06 -5.56 -6.59
CA LYS A 80 35.19 -4.62 -7.71
C LYS A 80 33.89 -3.84 -7.88
N LYS A 81 33.78 -2.75 -7.12
CA LYS A 81 32.57 -1.91 -7.03
C LYS A 81 32.53 -0.88 -8.17
N ASP A 82 31.59 -1.04 -9.10
CA ASP A 82 31.20 0.01 -10.05
C ASP A 82 29.92 0.68 -9.55
N TYR A 83 30.08 1.79 -8.84
CA TYR A 83 28.97 2.52 -8.23
C TYR A 83 27.97 3.06 -9.25
N SER A 84 28.39 3.32 -10.49
CA SER A 84 27.49 3.84 -11.54
C SER A 84 26.44 2.82 -11.96
N MET A 85 26.75 1.52 -11.82
CA MET A 85 25.89 0.41 -12.20
C MET A 85 25.01 -0.08 -11.04
N MET A 86 25.33 0.28 -9.79
CA MET A 86 24.64 -0.22 -8.61
C MET A 86 23.14 0.09 -8.56
N PRO A 87 22.64 1.26 -9.01
CA PRO A 87 21.20 1.50 -9.04
C PRO A 87 20.44 0.48 -9.90
N ASP A 88 20.96 0.20 -11.09
CA ASP A 88 20.37 -0.77 -12.00
C ASP A 88 20.50 -2.20 -11.47
N MET A 89 21.66 -2.54 -10.89
CA MET A 89 21.86 -3.84 -10.23
C MET A 89 20.89 -4.06 -9.07
N ALA A 90 20.71 -3.08 -8.19
CA ALA A 90 19.79 -3.18 -7.07
C ALA A 90 18.33 -3.33 -7.55
N ASN A 91 17.96 -2.61 -8.62
CA ASN A 91 16.63 -2.73 -9.23
C ASN A 91 16.42 -4.11 -9.85
N GLU A 92 17.42 -4.63 -10.54
CA GLU A 92 17.37 -5.95 -11.17
C GLU A 92 17.30 -7.07 -10.14
N ALA A 93 18.10 -7.00 -9.07
CA ALA A 93 18.01 -7.90 -7.92
C ALA A 93 16.60 -7.93 -7.30
N LEU A 94 15.93 -6.77 -7.18
CA LEU A 94 14.53 -6.71 -6.72
C LEU A 94 13.55 -7.40 -7.67
N LYS A 95 13.65 -7.16 -8.99
CA LYS A 95 12.81 -7.86 -10.01
C LYS A 95 12.99 -9.37 -9.92
N MET A 96 14.23 -9.78 -9.65
CA MET A 96 14.64 -11.15 -9.42
C MET A 96 14.20 -11.72 -8.04
N LYS A 97 13.47 -10.95 -7.23
CA LYS A 97 13.03 -11.26 -5.86
C LYS A 97 14.18 -11.54 -4.89
N GLU A 98 15.39 -11.11 -5.21
CA GLU A 98 16.59 -11.21 -4.36
C GLU A 98 16.70 -10.02 -3.42
N LYS A 99 15.68 -9.84 -2.56
CA LYS A 99 15.52 -8.63 -1.72
C LYS A 99 16.74 -8.31 -0.86
N SER A 100 17.38 -9.32 -0.26
CA SER A 100 18.56 -9.10 0.59
C SER A 100 19.74 -8.54 -0.20
N LEU A 101 20.04 -9.14 -1.37
CA LEU A 101 21.10 -8.68 -2.25
C LEU A 101 20.81 -7.29 -2.80
N ALA A 102 19.56 -7.04 -3.19
CA ALA A 102 19.17 -5.73 -3.67
C ALA A 102 19.38 -4.63 -2.63
N SER A 103 18.99 -4.88 -1.38
CA SER A 103 19.22 -3.96 -0.27
C SER A 103 20.72 -3.77 0.00
N GLU A 104 21.52 -4.84 -0.07
CA GLU A 104 22.97 -4.75 0.11
C GLU A 104 23.63 -3.82 -0.92
N ILE A 105 23.37 -4.05 -2.22
CA ILE A 105 23.90 -3.25 -3.33
C ILE A 105 23.42 -1.79 -3.21
N ALA A 106 22.14 -1.59 -2.91
CA ALA A 106 21.58 -0.25 -2.74
C ALA A 106 22.24 0.49 -1.58
N GLN A 107 22.52 -0.17 -0.46
CA GLN A 107 23.15 0.46 0.70
C GLN A 107 24.60 0.83 0.44
N ASP A 108 25.32 0.04 -0.34
CA ASP A 108 26.65 0.39 -0.81
C ASP A 108 26.62 1.67 -1.66
N TYR A 109 25.71 1.75 -2.64
CA TYR A 109 25.53 2.95 -3.46
C TYR A 109 25.14 4.16 -2.62
N ILE A 110 24.15 4.03 -1.75
CA ILE A 110 23.68 5.14 -0.92
C ILE A 110 24.81 5.63 0.01
N THR A 111 25.57 4.72 0.61
CA THR A 111 26.62 5.07 1.56
C THR A 111 27.80 5.77 0.90
N HIS A 112 28.22 5.31 -0.28
CA HIS A 112 29.45 5.78 -0.92
C HIS A 112 29.23 6.84 -2.00
N VAL A 113 28.01 6.95 -2.55
CA VAL A 113 27.69 7.94 -3.59
C VAL A 113 26.74 8.99 -3.08
N LEU A 114 25.59 8.61 -2.50
CA LEU A 114 24.53 9.57 -2.18
C LEU A 114 24.79 10.34 -0.88
N LEU A 115 25.07 9.66 0.22
CA LEU A 115 25.26 10.31 1.53
C LEU A 115 26.44 11.32 1.58
N PRO A 116 27.50 11.20 0.77
CA PRO A 116 28.51 12.25 0.63
C PRO A 116 28.02 13.52 -0.08
N LEU A 117 26.94 13.43 -0.87
CA LEU A 117 26.37 14.60 -1.55
C LEU A 117 25.77 15.57 -0.53
N LYS A 118 25.82 16.86 -0.86
CA LYS A 118 25.27 17.93 -0.03
C LYS A 118 24.15 18.65 -0.76
N ASP A 119 23.20 19.15 0.02
CA ASP A 119 22.11 20.02 -0.41
C ASP A 119 21.47 19.57 -1.73
N ASP A 120 21.36 20.45 -2.72
CA ASP A 120 20.60 20.20 -3.95
C ASP A 120 21.07 18.98 -4.74
N SER A 121 22.34 18.57 -4.58
CA SER A 121 22.85 17.34 -5.21
C SER A 121 22.30 16.07 -4.56
N LEU A 122 22.02 16.09 -3.25
CA LEU A 122 21.39 14.98 -2.54
C LEU A 122 19.87 14.98 -2.76
N TYR A 123 19.23 16.15 -2.69
CA TYR A 123 17.77 16.30 -2.78
C TYR A 123 17.27 16.41 -4.22
N THR A 124 17.74 15.53 -5.10
CA THR A 124 17.11 15.36 -6.41
C THR A 124 15.96 14.35 -6.33
N PRO A 125 14.90 14.48 -7.13
CA PRO A 125 13.81 13.51 -7.16
C PRO A 125 14.29 12.07 -7.36
N GLN A 126 15.29 11.86 -8.23
CA GLN A 126 15.84 10.55 -8.54
C GLN A 126 16.57 9.94 -7.33
N HIS A 127 17.38 10.72 -6.62
CA HIS A 127 18.09 10.25 -5.43
C HIS A 127 17.13 9.97 -4.27
N ILE A 128 16.15 10.84 -4.05
CA ILE A 128 15.11 10.64 -3.04
C ILE A 128 14.31 9.37 -3.33
N GLN A 129 13.87 9.17 -4.58
CA GLN A 129 13.14 7.97 -4.97
C GLN A 129 13.98 6.71 -4.74
N PHE A 130 15.26 6.73 -5.13
CA PHE A 130 16.17 5.60 -4.88
C PHE A 130 16.30 5.31 -3.38
N MET A 131 16.61 6.33 -2.57
CA MET A 131 16.74 6.17 -1.12
C MET A 131 15.44 5.69 -0.46
N SER A 132 14.28 6.21 -0.89
CA SER A 132 12.98 5.81 -0.35
C SER A 132 12.68 4.32 -0.57
N LYS A 133 13.06 3.79 -1.74
CA LYS A 133 12.81 2.41 -2.16
C LYS A 133 13.56 1.38 -1.31
N TYR A 134 14.73 1.75 -0.82
CA TYR A 134 15.60 0.89 0.00
C TYR A 134 15.71 1.38 1.44
N LEU A 135 14.79 2.24 1.88
CA LEU A 135 14.81 2.78 3.24
C LEU A 135 14.47 1.69 4.26
N SER A 136 15.21 1.66 5.36
CA SER A 136 14.97 0.81 6.53
C SER A 136 15.48 1.52 7.78
N SER A 137 15.05 1.12 8.98
CA SER A 137 15.57 1.73 10.22
C SER A 137 17.06 1.45 10.45
N LYS A 138 17.56 0.32 9.90
CA LYS A 138 18.99 -0.05 9.92
C LYS A 138 19.86 0.93 9.15
N ASN A 139 19.27 1.63 8.18
CA ASN A 139 19.95 2.63 7.36
C ASN A 139 19.96 3.98 8.09
N SER A 140 20.48 4.00 9.31
CA SER A 140 20.32 5.10 10.27
C SER A 140 20.55 6.49 9.66
N LYS A 141 21.62 6.69 8.88
CA LYS A 141 21.91 7.97 8.23
C LYS A 141 20.83 8.39 7.21
N VAL A 142 20.43 7.49 6.31
CA VAL A 142 19.42 7.76 5.28
C VAL A 142 18.05 7.96 5.93
N PHE A 143 17.72 7.11 6.91
CA PHE A 143 16.51 7.27 7.71
C PHE A 143 16.47 8.64 8.37
N GLN A 144 17.59 9.10 8.95
CA GLN A 144 17.69 10.44 9.55
C GLN A 144 17.52 11.56 8.52
N VAL A 145 17.94 11.40 7.26
CA VAL A 145 17.66 12.39 6.20
C VAL A 145 16.15 12.56 6.00
N PHE A 146 15.41 11.46 5.87
CA PHE A 146 13.94 11.49 5.74
C PHE A 146 13.24 11.98 7.01
N TYR A 147 13.78 11.61 8.16
CA TYR A 147 13.19 11.92 9.46
C TYR A 147 13.39 13.39 9.87
N LYS A 148 14.56 13.97 9.60
CA LYS A 148 14.94 15.31 10.06
C LYS A 148 14.73 16.40 9.02
N HIS A 149 14.75 16.08 7.73
CA HIS A 149 14.62 17.08 6.66
C HIS A 149 13.38 16.84 5.76
N PRO A 150 12.18 16.64 6.33
CA PRO A 150 11.00 16.33 5.54
C PRO A 150 10.66 17.44 4.54
N GLU A 151 10.85 18.71 4.91
CA GLU A 151 10.53 19.86 4.04
C GLU A 151 11.39 19.90 2.77
N LYS A 152 12.70 19.62 2.88
CA LYS A 152 13.60 19.56 1.71
C LYS A 152 13.20 18.44 0.75
N ILE A 153 12.83 17.30 1.30
CA ILE A 153 12.39 16.14 0.51
C ILE A 153 11.05 16.42 -0.16
N ASP A 154 10.08 16.92 0.59
CA ASP A 154 8.74 17.19 0.08
C ASP A 154 8.76 18.27 -1.01
N ALA A 155 9.60 19.30 -0.84
CA ALA A 155 9.84 20.33 -1.84
C ALA A 155 10.47 19.76 -3.12
N ALA A 156 11.57 19.00 -3.00
CA ALA A 156 12.21 18.36 -4.16
C ALA A 156 11.25 17.42 -4.90
N MET A 157 10.43 16.67 -4.16
CA MET A 157 9.46 15.74 -4.71
C MET A 157 8.18 16.41 -5.22
N HIS A 158 7.99 17.71 -4.97
CA HIS A 158 6.75 18.45 -5.23
C HIS A 158 5.52 17.73 -4.65
N ARG A 159 5.68 17.13 -3.47
CA ARG A 159 4.67 16.28 -2.84
C ARG A 159 4.73 16.42 -1.31
N PRO A 160 3.89 17.29 -0.73
CA PRO A 160 3.75 17.39 0.72
C PRO A 160 3.45 16.04 1.37
N GLY A 161 4.11 15.74 2.48
CA GLY A 161 3.96 14.49 3.23
C GLY A 161 4.70 13.29 2.65
N TYR A 162 5.49 13.44 1.59
CA TYR A 162 6.24 12.32 0.99
C TYR A 162 7.23 11.70 1.98
N ALA A 163 8.08 12.52 2.62
CA ALA A 163 9.05 12.04 3.59
C ALA A 163 8.35 11.35 4.77
N LYS A 164 7.30 12.01 5.29
CA LYS A 164 6.45 11.50 6.37
C LYS A 164 5.84 10.14 6.04
N SER A 165 5.27 9.98 4.84
CA SER A 165 4.68 8.71 4.39
C SER A 165 5.73 7.60 4.21
N THR A 166 6.96 7.96 3.83
CA THR A 166 8.06 7.02 3.68
C THR A 166 8.53 6.50 5.04
N ILE A 167 8.63 7.38 6.04
CA ILE A 167 8.93 6.99 7.43
C ILE A 167 7.79 6.13 8.00
N ASP A 168 6.53 6.50 7.77
CA ASP A 168 5.37 5.69 8.19
C ASP A 168 5.43 4.26 7.63
N TYR A 169 5.84 4.11 6.36
CA TYR A 169 6.01 2.81 5.73
C TYR A 169 7.06 1.96 6.45
N VAL A 170 8.21 2.55 6.79
CA VAL A 170 9.28 1.85 7.53
C VAL A 170 8.82 1.46 8.93
N ILE A 171 8.21 2.38 9.69
CA ILE A 171 7.70 2.11 11.04
C ILE A 171 6.66 0.99 10.99
N THR A 172 5.71 1.08 10.05
CA THR A 172 4.68 0.06 9.87
C THR A 172 5.31 -1.30 9.55
N GLY A 173 6.22 -1.37 8.58
CA GLY A 173 6.81 -2.62 8.12
C GLY A 173 7.70 -3.32 9.15
N GLU A 174 8.45 -2.55 9.94
CA GLU A 174 9.46 -3.12 10.85
C GLU A 174 8.96 -3.31 12.28
N GLU A 175 8.11 -2.41 12.77
CA GLU A 175 7.73 -2.39 14.19
C GLU A 175 6.32 -2.94 14.43
N ILE A 176 5.40 -2.75 13.47
CA ILE A 176 3.96 -3.02 13.66
C ILE A 176 3.54 -4.29 12.91
N ALA A 177 3.78 -4.37 11.60
CA ALA A 177 3.29 -5.43 10.74
C ALA A 177 3.66 -6.84 11.23
N PRO A 178 4.90 -7.12 11.69
CA PRO A 178 5.25 -8.45 12.20
C PRO A 178 4.39 -8.84 13.42
N LYS A 179 4.01 -7.87 14.27
CA LYS A 179 3.17 -8.11 15.44
C LYS A 179 1.72 -8.39 15.04
N LEU A 180 1.20 -7.67 14.05
CA LEU A 180 -0.13 -7.94 13.51
C LEU A 180 -0.17 -9.29 12.79
N GLU A 181 0.85 -9.65 12.02
CA GLU A 181 0.93 -10.95 11.35
C GLU A 181 0.96 -12.11 12.36
N THR A 182 1.70 -11.98 13.45
CA THR A 182 1.68 -12.95 14.55
C THR A 182 0.29 -13.05 15.17
N ALA A 183 -0.32 -11.91 15.54
CA ALA A 183 -1.66 -11.88 16.12
C ALA A 183 -2.72 -12.52 15.21
N LEU A 184 -2.65 -12.28 13.89
CA LEU A 184 -3.53 -12.91 12.90
C LEU A 184 -3.34 -14.44 12.83
N LYS A 185 -2.09 -14.92 12.87
CA LYS A 185 -1.79 -16.37 12.85
C LYS A 185 -2.28 -17.07 14.11
N GLU A 186 -2.18 -16.39 15.25
CA GLU A 186 -2.61 -16.89 16.55
C GLU A 186 -4.11 -16.65 16.82
N ASN A 187 -4.81 -15.97 15.90
CA ASN A 187 -6.21 -15.57 16.03
C ASN A 187 -6.50 -14.79 17.32
N ASN A 188 -5.58 -13.91 17.70
CA ASN A 188 -5.66 -13.07 18.89
C ASN A 188 -5.70 -11.59 18.51
N GLU A 189 -6.22 -10.75 19.40
CA GLU A 189 -6.07 -9.30 19.25
C GLU A 189 -4.61 -8.88 19.51
N PRO A 190 -4.05 -7.91 18.76
CA PRO A 190 -2.70 -7.43 19.00
C PRO A 190 -2.64 -6.71 20.34
N ASP A 191 -1.54 -6.90 21.07
CA ASP A 191 -1.23 -6.09 22.25
C ASP A 191 -0.89 -4.65 21.81
N TRP A 192 -1.93 -3.85 21.64
CA TRP A 192 -1.80 -2.46 21.20
C TRP A 192 -0.96 -1.61 22.15
N SER A 193 -1.01 -1.90 23.45
CA SER A 193 -0.25 -1.18 24.47
C SER A 193 1.25 -1.43 24.30
N SER A 194 1.66 -2.70 24.16
CA SER A 194 3.06 -3.06 23.92
C SER A 194 3.58 -2.53 22.58
N ILE A 195 2.78 -2.62 21.51
CA ILE A 195 3.16 -2.07 20.20
C ILE A 195 3.34 -0.55 20.30
N ALA A 196 2.38 0.15 20.92
CA ALA A 196 2.45 1.60 21.07
C ALA A 196 3.67 2.04 21.90
N GLU A 197 3.93 1.41 23.04
CA GLU A 197 5.08 1.71 23.89
C GLU A 197 6.40 1.54 23.12
N LYS A 198 6.54 0.46 22.35
CA LYS A 198 7.74 0.19 21.56
C LYS A 198 7.98 1.26 20.48
N VAL A 199 6.93 1.69 19.79
CA VAL A 199 7.02 2.71 18.75
C VAL A 199 7.30 4.09 19.38
N GLN A 200 6.63 4.45 20.47
CA GLN A 200 6.83 5.72 21.19
C GLN A 200 8.25 5.88 21.75
N LYS A 201 8.90 4.78 22.17
CA LYS A 201 10.30 4.82 22.62
C LYS A 201 11.30 5.18 21.51
N LYS A 202 10.95 4.97 20.24
CA LYS A 202 11.87 5.11 19.09
C LYS A 202 11.59 6.33 18.22
N TYR A 203 10.33 6.76 18.16
CA TYR A 203 9.88 7.81 17.25
C TYR A 203 9.12 8.89 18.00
N THR A 204 9.01 10.09 17.41
CA THR A 204 8.26 11.20 18.02
C THR A 204 6.80 10.82 18.26
N PRO A 205 6.12 11.47 19.23
CA PRO A 205 4.71 11.23 19.51
C PRO A 205 3.81 11.27 18.26
N ASP A 206 3.99 12.21 17.33
CA ASP A 206 3.21 12.30 16.08
C ASP A 206 3.33 11.04 15.21
N TYR A 207 4.57 10.57 14.95
CA TYR A 207 4.80 9.31 14.22
C TYR A 207 4.19 8.12 14.95
N ALA A 208 4.40 8.02 16.25
CA ALA A 208 3.91 6.89 17.02
C ALA A 208 2.38 6.82 17.02
N GLU A 209 1.72 7.91 17.40
CA GLU A 209 0.26 7.96 17.47
C GLU A 209 -0.39 7.67 16.11
N ARG A 210 0.07 8.34 15.05
CA ARG A 210 -0.49 8.15 13.70
C ARG A 210 -0.34 6.72 13.21
N ASN A 211 0.84 6.11 13.36
CA ASN A 211 1.06 4.76 12.86
C ASN A 211 0.24 3.72 13.65
N ILE A 212 0.07 3.92 14.96
CA ILE A 212 -0.80 3.05 15.78
C ILE A 212 -2.27 3.20 15.38
N ILE A 213 -2.77 4.42 15.19
CA ILE A 213 -4.15 4.64 14.72
C ILE A 213 -4.38 3.97 13.37
N LYS A 214 -3.51 4.22 12.38
CA LYS A 214 -3.61 3.59 11.05
C LYS A 214 -3.49 2.07 11.10
N ALA A 215 -2.72 1.51 12.03
CA ALA A 215 -2.63 0.08 12.24
C ALA A 215 -3.94 -0.50 12.79
N LYS A 216 -4.56 0.17 13.77
CA LYS A 216 -5.87 -0.19 14.31
C LYS A 216 -6.96 -0.12 13.26
N VAL A 217 -7.01 0.95 12.46
CA VAL A 217 -7.95 1.08 11.33
C VAL A 217 -7.84 -0.13 10.39
N ARG A 218 -6.61 -0.49 9.98
CA ARG A 218 -6.38 -1.65 9.10
C ARG A 218 -6.77 -2.98 9.74
N TRP A 219 -6.43 -3.16 11.02
CA TRP A 219 -6.76 -4.36 11.77
C TRP A 219 -8.27 -4.57 11.89
N TYR A 220 -8.99 -3.57 12.40
CA TYR A 220 -10.43 -3.70 12.61
C TYR A 220 -11.19 -3.72 11.29
N ARG A 221 -10.74 -3.00 10.25
CA ARG A 221 -11.31 -3.12 8.90
C ARG A 221 -11.23 -4.55 8.37
N TYR A 222 -10.09 -5.22 8.53
CA TYR A 222 -9.97 -6.62 8.13
C TYR A 222 -10.98 -7.52 8.87
N HIS A 223 -11.22 -7.26 10.16
CA HIS A 223 -12.17 -8.04 10.96
C HIS A 223 -13.63 -7.75 10.61
N THR A 224 -13.99 -6.48 10.33
CA THR A 224 -15.33 -6.13 9.86
C THR A 224 -15.60 -6.75 8.49
N ASP A 225 -14.64 -6.69 7.57
CA ASP A 225 -14.80 -7.23 6.22
C ASP A 225 -14.92 -8.76 6.23
N LYS A 226 -14.02 -9.44 6.94
CA LYS A 226 -13.91 -10.91 6.94
C LYS A 226 -14.89 -11.60 7.88
N PHE A 227 -15.11 -11.04 9.08
CA PHE A 227 -15.85 -11.70 10.15
C PHE A 227 -17.12 -10.94 10.57
N LYS A 228 -17.36 -9.73 10.03
CA LYS A 228 -18.51 -8.87 10.39
C LYS A 228 -18.53 -8.49 11.88
N THR A 229 -17.35 -8.42 12.51
CA THR A 229 -17.15 -8.03 13.91
C THR A 229 -16.35 -6.73 14.03
N HIS A 230 -16.29 -6.15 15.23
CA HIS A 230 -15.47 -4.96 15.56
C HIS A 230 -15.83 -3.66 14.81
N TRP A 231 -17.11 -3.49 14.44
CA TRP A 231 -17.59 -2.25 13.84
C TRP A 231 -17.37 -1.01 14.74
N PRO A 232 -17.65 -1.05 16.06
CA PRO A 232 -17.44 0.11 16.93
C PRO A 232 -15.99 0.59 16.94
N GLU A 233 -15.03 -0.32 17.06
CA GLU A 233 -13.60 -0.03 17.09
C GLU A 233 -13.14 0.50 15.72
N TYR A 234 -13.56 -0.16 14.64
CA TYR A 234 -13.25 0.31 13.29
C TYR A 234 -13.71 1.75 13.08
N ILE A 235 -14.98 2.05 13.38
CA ILE A 235 -15.57 3.38 13.19
C ILE A 235 -14.85 4.41 14.05
N GLN A 236 -14.61 4.09 15.33
CA GLN A 236 -13.92 4.99 16.25
C GLN A 236 -12.54 5.40 15.72
N TYR A 237 -11.72 4.42 15.32
CA TYR A 237 -10.35 4.71 14.85
C TYR A 237 -10.32 5.30 13.44
N ALA A 238 -11.26 4.94 12.57
CA ALA A 238 -11.38 5.54 11.24
C ALA A 238 -11.75 7.03 11.34
N ILE A 239 -12.69 7.37 12.24
CA ILE A 239 -13.03 8.76 12.52
C ILE A 239 -11.83 9.52 13.09
N MET A 240 -11.14 8.92 14.06
CA MET A 240 -9.96 9.52 14.69
C MET A 240 -8.82 9.78 13.70
N ASP A 241 -8.56 8.86 12.75
CA ASP A 241 -7.49 9.04 11.74
C ASP A 241 -7.78 10.24 10.86
N ILE A 242 -9.00 10.35 10.33
CA ILE A 242 -9.42 11.45 9.46
C ILE A 242 -9.45 12.78 10.20
N ASP A 243 -10.00 12.83 11.42
CA ASP A 243 -10.09 14.09 12.17
C ASP A 243 -8.72 14.63 12.58
N LYS A 244 -7.75 13.76 12.92
CA LYS A 244 -6.42 14.19 13.35
C LYS A 244 -5.45 14.45 12.21
N TYR A 245 -5.43 13.58 11.20
CA TYR A 245 -4.41 13.59 10.16
C TYR A 245 -4.95 14.00 8.79
N GLY A 246 -6.26 14.24 8.70
CA GLY A 246 -6.95 14.56 7.47
C GLY A 246 -7.16 13.33 6.59
N SER A 247 -8.05 13.50 5.62
CA SER A 247 -7.94 12.80 4.34
C SER A 247 -7.12 13.68 3.41
N ASP A 248 -6.27 13.07 2.58
CA ASP A 248 -5.63 13.79 1.47
C ASP A 248 -6.72 14.14 0.43
N THR A 249 -7.45 15.23 0.69
CA THR A 249 -8.76 15.55 0.08
C THR A 249 -8.67 16.00 -1.39
N THR A 250 -7.51 15.89 -2.02
CA THR A 250 -7.29 16.28 -3.42
C THR A 250 -7.47 15.14 -4.41
N ASN A 251 -7.97 13.97 -4.00
CA ASN A 251 -8.09 12.78 -4.86
C ASN A 251 -9.45 12.06 -4.73
N PHE A 252 -10.04 11.68 -5.87
CA PHE A 252 -11.34 10.99 -5.99
C PHE A 252 -11.42 9.70 -5.14
N LEU A 253 -10.33 8.94 -5.07
CA LEU A 253 -10.26 7.72 -4.26
C LEU A 253 -10.50 7.99 -2.75
N GLN A 254 -10.14 9.18 -2.27
CA GLN A 254 -10.27 9.55 -0.87
C GLN A 254 -11.68 10.04 -0.53
N GLU A 255 -12.39 10.63 -1.50
CA GLU A 255 -13.81 10.98 -1.36
C GLU A 255 -14.67 9.72 -1.21
N GLY A 256 -14.39 8.68 -2.01
CA GLY A 256 -15.02 7.38 -1.85
C GLY A 256 -14.75 6.73 -0.49
N ASN A 257 -13.52 6.85 0.04
CA ASN A 257 -13.20 6.33 1.37
C ASN A 257 -13.97 7.04 2.50
N LEU A 258 -14.11 8.37 2.44
CA LEU A 258 -14.92 9.13 3.39
C LEU A 258 -16.39 8.67 3.35
N ASN A 259 -16.94 8.50 2.15
CA ASN A 259 -18.30 7.97 1.98
C ASN A 259 -18.45 6.57 2.59
N ASN A 260 -17.48 5.68 2.37
CA ASN A 260 -17.53 4.33 2.93
C ASN A 260 -17.52 4.33 4.46
N ILE A 261 -16.66 5.15 5.09
CA ILE A 261 -16.64 5.29 6.56
C ILE A 261 -17.98 5.84 7.06
N ALA A 262 -18.54 6.83 6.36
CA ALA A 262 -19.82 7.45 6.71
C ALA A 262 -20.98 6.47 6.60
N TRP A 263 -21.01 5.65 5.53
CA TRP A 263 -21.99 4.59 5.33
C TRP A 263 -21.87 3.48 6.38
N ASP A 264 -20.65 3.03 6.70
CA ASP A 264 -20.45 2.03 7.76
C ASP A 264 -20.89 2.56 9.13
N THR A 265 -20.65 3.85 9.40
CA THR A 265 -21.12 4.53 10.61
C THR A 265 -22.65 4.60 10.65
N PHE A 266 -23.28 4.91 9.52
CA PHE A 266 -24.74 4.89 9.37
C PHE A 266 -25.32 3.51 9.67
N LEU A 267 -24.71 2.43 9.18
CA LEU A 267 -25.21 1.07 9.40
C LEU A 267 -24.92 0.52 10.80
N HIS A 268 -23.77 0.85 11.38
CA HIS A 268 -23.24 0.11 12.53
C HIS A 268 -23.00 0.94 13.79
N SER A 269 -23.30 2.25 13.77
CA SER A 269 -23.20 3.11 14.97
C SER A 269 -24.52 3.82 15.29
N ASN A 270 -24.83 3.91 16.58
CA ASN A 270 -25.89 4.75 17.14
C ASN A 270 -25.33 5.92 17.97
N ASP A 271 -24.00 6.12 17.95
CA ASP A 271 -23.35 7.23 18.64
C ASP A 271 -23.64 8.55 17.89
N LYS A 272 -24.36 9.46 18.56
CA LYS A 272 -24.78 10.75 17.99
C LYS A 272 -23.58 11.63 17.60
N THR A 273 -22.47 11.54 18.32
CA THR A 273 -21.26 12.31 18.02
C THR A 273 -20.62 11.79 16.74
N GLN A 274 -20.46 10.47 16.60
CA GLN A 274 -19.91 9.84 15.39
C GLN A 274 -20.77 10.14 14.17
N ILE A 275 -22.09 9.96 14.28
CA ILE A 275 -23.06 10.28 13.21
C ILE A 275 -22.90 11.74 12.80
N ARG A 276 -22.95 12.68 13.75
CA ARG A 276 -22.81 14.11 13.45
C ARG A 276 -21.47 14.44 12.78
N THR A 277 -20.37 13.79 13.16
CA THR A 277 -19.06 13.99 12.54
C THR A 277 -19.08 13.57 11.08
N VAL A 278 -19.52 12.34 10.78
CA VAL A 278 -19.55 11.86 9.39
C VAL A 278 -20.60 12.57 8.54
N THR A 279 -21.71 13.03 9.13
CA THR A 279 -22.70 13.89 8.44
C THR A 279 -22.06 15.19 7.93
N LYS A 280 -21.20 15.84 8.73
CA LYS A 280 -20.48 17.05 8.30
C LYS A 280 -19.52 16.77 7.16
N TRP A 281 -18.84 15.63 7.18
CA TRP A 281 -17.97 15.22 6.07
C TRP A 281 -18.77 15.04 4.79
N MET A 282 -19.90 14.32 4.86
CA MET A 282 -20.78 14.10 3.71
C MET A 282 -21.40 15.38 3.18
N GLN A 283 -21.79 16.31 4.06
CA GLN A 283 -22.24 17.64 3.64
C GLN A 283 -21.19 18.36 2.81
N SER A 284 -19.92 18.33 3.23
CA SER A 284 -18.81 18.95 2.48
C SER A 284 -18.62 18.27 1.12
N LEU A 285 -18.63 16.93 1.07
CA LEU A 285 -18.47 16.14 -0.15
C LEU A 285 -19.58 16.43 -1.18
N VAL A 286 -20.85 16.37 -0.75
CA VAL A 286 -22.00 16.64 -1.61
C VAL A 286 -21.96 18.07 -2.15
N ARG A 287 -21.54 19.04 -1.33
CA ARG A 287 -21.38 20.42 -1.78
C ARG A 287 -20.27 20.55 -2.83
N ARG A 288 -19.12 19.89 -2.64
CA ARG A 288 -18.00 19.93 -3.61
C ARG A 288 -18.33 19.23 -4.92
N SER A 289 -19.11 18.15 -4.89
CA SER A 289 -19.59 17.48 -6.11
C SER A 289 -20.69 18.27 -6.83
N GLY A 290 -21.15 19.40 -6.25
CA GLY A 290 -22.21 20.23 -6.81
C GLY A 290 -23.57 19.52 -6.82
N TYR A 291 -23.82 18.61 -5.86
CA TYR A 291 -25.05 17.82 -5.76
C TYR A 291 -25.33 16.98 -7.02
N LYS A 292 -24.29 16.35 -7.59
CA LYS A 292 -24.39 15.48 -8.78
C LYS A 292 -24.08 14.02 -8.50
N ASP A 293 -23.35 13.74 -7.42
CA ASP A 293 -23.00 12.37 -7.05
C ASP A 293 -24.11 11.77 -6.17
N VAL A 294 -24.96 10.93 -6.78
CA VAL A 294 -26.10 10.30 -6.12
C VAL A 294 -25.69 9.40 -4.95
N TYR A 295 -24.50 8.80 -4.97
CA TYR A 295 -24.03 7.94 -3.88
C TYR A 295 -23.69 8.75 -2.62
N PHE A 296 -23.02 9.90 -2.82
CA PHE A 296 -22.71 10.80 -1.70
C PHE A 296 -23.98 11.46 -1.15
N MET A 297 -24.92 11.81 -2.04
CA MET A 297 -26.19 12.40 -1.66
C MET A 297 -27.07 11.44 -0.87
N ASP A 298 -27.23 10.19 -1.32
CA ASP A 298 -27.98 9.15 -0.61
C ASP A 298 -27.37 8.86 0.78
N THR A 299 -26.05 8.73 0.86
CA THR A 299 -25.36 8.56 2.16
C THR A 299 -25.61 9.75 3.09
N TYR A 300 -25.55 10.98 2.56
CA TYR A 300 -25.83 12.19 3.33
C TYR A 300 -27.28 12.25 3.83
N ALA A 301 -28.26 11.95 2.96
CA ALA A 301 -29.68 11.93 3.31
C ALA A 301 -29.98 10.91 4.41
N ASN A 302 -29.43 9.70 4.29
CA ASN A 302 -29.59 8.64 5.29
C ASN A 302 -29.01 9.03 6.65
N LEU A 303 -27.85 9.68 6.67
CA LEU A 303 -27.25 10.20 7.91
C LEU A 303 -28.06 11.34 8.53
N LEU A 304 -28.55 12.29 7.72
CA LEU A 304 -29.45 13.35 8.18
C LEU A 304 -30.72 12.76 8.82
N TYR A 305 -31.31 11.76 8.15
CA TYR A 305 -32.51 11.10 8.63
C TYR A 305 -32.25 10.36 9.94
N LYS A 306 -31.15 9.61 10.04
CA LYS A 306 -30.73 8.94 11.28
C LYS A 306 -30.44 9.92 12.43
N ALA A 307 -29.98 11.13 12.11
CA ALA A 307 -29.78 12.21 13.07
C ALA A 307 -31.08 12.93 13.48
N GLY A 308 -32.23 12.59 12.89
CA GLY A 308 -33.53 13.23 13.15
C GLY A 308 -33.77 14.50 12.34
N GLN A 309 -32.91 14.83 11.37
CA GLN A 309 -33.06 15.99 10.48
C GLN A 309 -33.93 15.63 9.25
N THR A 310 -35.14 15.13 9.50
CA THR A 310 -35.99 14.48 8.49
C THR A 310 -36.35 15.38 7.31
N ALA A 311 -36.66 16.65 7.56
CA ALA A 311 -37.03 17.58 6.48
C ALA A 311 -35.87 17.81 5.49
N GLU A 312 -34.64 17.94 6.00
CA GLU A 312 -33.45 18.10 5.14
C GLU A 312 -33.13 16.79 4.42
N ALA A 313 -33.23 15.65 5.11
CA ALA A 313 -33.01 14.33 4.52
C ALA A 313 -33.95 14.08 3.33
N LEU A 314 -35.25 14.33 3.49
CA LEU A 314 -36.24 14.20 2.43
C LEU A 314 -35.92 15.09 1.23
N ALA A 315 -35.55 16.35 1.47
CA ALA A 315 -35.21 17.28 0.38
C ALA A 315 -33.96 16.85 -0.42
N ILE A 316 -33.00 16.14 0.20
CA ILE A 316 -31.85 15.56 -0.51
C ILE A 316 -32.27 14.29 -1.25
N GLU A 317 -32.98 13.39 -0.59
CA GLU A 317 -33.35 12.08 -1.15
C GLU A 317 -34.35 12.22 -2.31
N GLU A 318 -35.23 13.23 -2.29
CA GLU A 318 -36.09 13.57 -3.44
C GLU A 318 -35.28 13.98 -4.66
N LYS A 319 -34.15 14.68 -4.47
CA LYS A 319 -33.23 15.01 -5.57
C LYS A 319 -32.51 13.77 -6.07
N VAL A 320 -32.09 12.88 -5.17
CA VAL A 320 -31.49 11.58 -5.55
C VAL A 320 -32.46 10.79 -6.42
N ALA A 321 -33.70 10.65 -5.98
CA ALA A 321 -34.77 9.98 -6.72
C ALA A 321 -35.07 10.65 -8.07
N ALA A 322 -35.01 11.98 -8.16
CA ALA A 322 -35.19 12.70 -9.42
C ALA A 322 -34.04 12.50 -10.41
N ILE A 323 -32.79 12.40 -9.92
CA ILE A 323 -31.61 12.15 -10.75
C ILE A 323 -31.56 10.67 -11.21
N ALA A 324 -31.96 9.74 -10.34
CA ALA A 324 -31.91 8.31 -10.59
C ALA A 324 -33.29 7.62 -10.43
N PRO A 325 -34.30 7.99 -11.24
CA PRO A 325 -35.70 7.55 -11.04
C PRO A 325 -35.93 6.06 -11.28
N GLN A 326 -34.99 5.39 -11.96
CA GLN A 326 -35.06 3.95 -12.23
C GLN A 326 -34.44 3.11 -11.10
N SER A 327 -33.80 3.74 -10.11
CA SER A 327 -33.15 3.05 -9.00
C SER A 327 -34.19 2.65 -7.94
N LYS A 328 -34.55 1.37 -7.90
CA LYS A 328 -35.44 0.83 -6.86
C LYS A 328 -34.91 1.07 -5.44
N LEU A 329 -33.58 1.15 -5.28
CA LEU A 329 -32.95 1.40 -3.99
C LEU A 329 -33.33 2.79 -3.44
N TYR A 330 -33.08 3.85 -4.22
CA TYR A 330 -33.31 5.23 -3.77
C TYR A 330 -34.80 5.54 -3.61
N ILE A 331 -35.65 4.99 -4.48
CA ILE A 331 -37.11 5.13 -4.31
C ILE A 331 -37.57 4.48 -3.00
N ALA A 332 -37.08 3.27 -2.68
CA ALA A 332 -37.42 2.61 -1.43
C ALA A 332 -36.88 3.36 -0.19
N THR A 333 -35.68 3.95 -0.28
CA THR A 333 -35.12 4.83 0.77
C THR A 333 -36.03 6.03 1.01
N LEU A 334 -36.44 6.73 -0.05
CA LEU A 334 -37.33 7.88 0.02
C LEU A 334 -38.69 7.52 0.64
N ASP A 335 -39.29 6.41 0.23
CA ASP A 335 -40.59 5.96 0.74
C ASP A 335 -40.53 5.62 2.24
N LYS A 336 -39.44 4.99 2.69
CA LYS A 336 -39.19 4.76 4.11
C LYS A 336 -39.08 6.05 4.90
N MET A 337 -38.31 7.03 4.40
CA MET A 337 -38.19 8.34 5.05
C MET A 337 -39.56 9.06 5.15
N LYS A 338 -40.37 9.02 4.08
CA LYS A 338 -41.72 9.62 4.05
C LYS A 338 -42.69 8.99 5.05
N THR A 339 -42.53 7.68 5.29
CA THR A 339 -43.39 6.91 6.20
C THR A 339 -42.83 6.81 7.62
N GLY A 340 -41.72 7.50 7.92
CA GLY A 340 -41.11 7.47 9.26
C GLY A 340 -40.44 6.13 9.60
N GLN A 341 -40.20 5.27 8.62
CA GLN A 341 -39.54 3.98 8.82
C GLN A 341 -38.01 4.16 8.81
N PRO A 342 -37.25 3.43 9.65
CA PRO A 342 -35.80 3.42 9.59
C PRO A 342 -35.27 2.94 8.22
N THR A 343 -34.24 3.61 7.71
CA THR A 343 -33.52 3.20 6.49
C THR A 343 -32.28 2.35 6.79
N TRP A 344 -31.97 2.12 8.07
CA TRP A 344 -30.88 1.28 8.57
C TRP A 344 -31.42 0.05 9.31
N PRO A 345 -30.57 -0.97 9.58
CA PRO A 345 -30.94 -2.08 10.44
C PRO A 345 -31.31 -1.61 11.85
N VAL A 346 -32.50 -1.96 12.31
CA VAL A 346 -32.91 -1.76 13.70
C VAL A 346 -32.41 -2.97 14.50
N GLN A 347 -31.61 -2.71 15.54
CA GLN A 347 -31.12 -3.75 16.46
C GLN A 347 -32.18 -4.17 17.46
#